data_AF-A0A919HCJ5-F1
#
_entry.id   AF-A0A919HCJ5-F1
#
_cell.length_a   1.000
_cell.length_b   1.000
_cell.length_c   1.000
_cell.angle_alpha   90.00
_cell.angle_beta   90.00
_cell.angle_gamma   90.00
#
_symmetry.space_group_name_H-M   'P 1'
#
loop_
_entity.id
_entity.type
_entity.pdbx_description
1 polymer ?
#
loop_
_entity_poly.entity_id
_entity_poly.type
_entity_poly.pdbx_seq_one_letter_code
_entity_poly.pdbx_strand_id
1 'polypeptide(L)'
;MASFLFLALAFGPFLAPFVIVVAAAVLAGRAYKRPPGTGWHLPRISTCVWAAVMSGSAAFGAYAWGVMSGFYFLDPDQMCAARGAQGDHVVTRATLPVSAQCVTTGGVGTELVPGWVNPVIFIGLTLLTLAVVAGAFAGVWRRLSPRW
;
A
#
# COMPACT_ATOMS: atom_id res chain seq x y z
N MET A 1 -2.05 13.07 -18.49
CA MET A 1 -2.42 12.09 -17.45
C MET A 1 -1.32 11.07 -17.20
N ALA A 2 -0.71 10.48 -18.24
CA ALA A 2 0.41 9.53 -18.09
C ALA A 2 1.59 10.07 -17.26
N SER A 3 2.00 11.33 -17.46
CA SER A 3 3.12 11.94 -16.71
C SER A 3 2.84 12.10 -15.21
N PHE A 4 1.60 12.43 -14.82
CA PHE A 4 1.21 12.54 -13.42
C PHE A 4 1.16 11.17 -12.72
N LEU A 5 0.63 10.15 -13.42
CA LEU A 5 0.58 8.79 -12.92
C LEU A 5 1.99 8.21 -12.74
N PHE A 6 2.88 8.49 -13.69
CA PHE A 6 4.29 8.13 -13.61
C PHE A 6 5.01 8.82 -12.43
N LEU A 7 4.80 10.14 -12.24
CA LEU A 7 5.35 10.85 -11.09
C LEU A 7 4.82 10.28 -9.77
N ALA A 8 3.52 10.00 -9.67
CA ALA A 8 2.93 9.41 -8.48
C ALA A 8 3.51 8.02 -8.16
N LEU A 9 3.75 7.19 -9.18
CA LEU A 9 4.38 5.88 -9.02
C LEU A 9 5.87 5.97 -8.68
N ALA A 10 6.60 6.91 -9.29
CA ALA A 10 8.03 7.10 -9.04
C ALA A 10 8.30 7.62 -7.62
N PHE A 11 7.50 8.57 -7.14
CA PHE A 11 7.66 9.17 -5.81
C PHE A 11 6.91 8.42 -4.71
N GLY A 12 5.94 7.57 -5.05
CA GLY A 12 5.13 6.79 -4.11
C GLY A 12 5.95 6.00 -3.08
N PRO A 13 6.94 5.20 -3.48
CA PRO A 13 7.79 4.43 -2.58
C PRO A 13 8.60 5.29 -1.61
N PHE A 14 8.96 6.50 -2.02
CA PHE A 14 9.72 7.43 -1.20
C PHE A 14 8.82 8.20 -0.24
N LEU A 15 7.63 8.62 -0.67
CA LEU A 15 6.69 9.39 0.14
C LEU A 15 5.92 8.51 1.15
N ALA A 16 5.58 7.28 0.76
CA ALA A 16 4.84 6.34 1.59
C ALA A 16 5.45 6.14 3.00
N PRO A 17 6.75 5.85 3.18
CA PRO A 17 7.32 5.64 4.52
C PRO A 17 7.20 6.88 5.41
N PHE A 18 7.40 8.08 4.87
CA PHE A 18 7.22 9.32 5.66
C PHE A 18 5.77 9.48 6.13
N VAL A 19 4.80 9.25 5.23
CA VAL A 19 3.37 9.32 5.57
C VAL A 19 3.00 8.28 6.62
N ILE A 20 3.53 7.06 6.50
CA ILE A 20 3.30 5.97 7.46
C ILE A 20 3.87 6.36 8.84
N VAL A 21 5.10 6.86 8.90
CA VAL A 21 5.75 7.24 10.16
C VAL A 21 4.99 8.38 10.84
N VAL A 22 4.58 9.41 10.09
CA VAL A 22 3.80 10.53 10.64
C VAL A 22 2.45 10.04 11.17
N ALA A 23 1.73 9.23 10.39
CA ALA A 23 0.44 8.68 10.81
C ALA A 23 0.58 7.78 12.05
N ALA A 24 1.60 6.92 12.08
CA ALA A 24 1.91 6.05 13.20
C ALA A 24 2.26 6.85 14.47
N ALA A 25 3.08 7.90 14.36
CA ALA A 25 3.43 8.77 15.47
C ALA A 25 2.20 9.49 16.05
N VAL A 26 1.31 9.98 15.19
CA VAL A 26 0.05 10.61 15.63
C VAL A 26 -0.86 9.60 16.33
N LEU A 27 -0.98 8.38 15.81
CA LEU A 27 -1.77 7.32 16.42
C LEU A 27 -1.18 6.86 17.76
N ALA A 28 0.14 6.66 17.83
CA ALA A 28 0.86 6.28 19.04
C ALA A 28 0.76 7.36 20.12
N GLY A 29 0.94 8.63 19.77
CA GLY A 29 0.76 9.75 20.71
C GLY A 29 -0.66 9.85 21.24
N ARG A 30 -1.67 9.52 20.43
CA ARG A 30 -3.08 9.44 20.88
C ARG A 30 -3.33 8.22 21.77
N ALA A 31 -2.70 7.09 21.50
CA ALA A 31 -2.80 5.90 22.32
C ALA A 31 -2.14 6.11 23.69
N TYR A 32 -0.95 6.73 23.71
CA TYR A 32 -0.20 7.01 24.93
C TYR A 32 -0.91 7.99 25.87
N LYS A 33 -1.64 8.97 25.30
CA LYS A 33 -2.42 9.94 26.08
C LYS A 33 -3.77 9.39 26.57
N ARG A 34 -4.15 8.15 26.25
CA ARG A 34 -5.41 7.56 26.74
C ARG A 34 -5.20 7.02 28.16
N PRO A 35 -6.06 7.39 29.12
CA PRO A 35 -5.99 6.82 30.45
C PRO A 35 -6.30 5.31 30.39
N PRO A 36 -5.48 4.45 31.03
CA PRO A 36 -5.76 3.03 31.10
C PRO A 36 -7.11 2.82 31.83
N GLY A 37 -8.04 2.09 31.21
CA GLY A 37 -9.36 1.81 31.77
C GLY A 37 -10.56 2.51 31.10
N THR A 38 -10.36 3.28 30.02
CA THR A 38 -11.50 3.73 29.20
C THR A 38 -12.07 2.52 28.43
N GLY A 39 -13.34 2.20 28.65
CA GLY A 39 -14.02 1.04 28.04
C GLY A 39 -14.11 1.09 26.51
N TRP A 40 -14.89 0.18 25.92
CA TRP A 40 -15.09 0.10 24.46
C TRP A 40 -15.75 1.38 23.92
N HIS A 41 -14.93 2.37 23.56
CA HIS A 41 -15.36 3.59 22.89
C HIS A 41 -15.20 3.47 21.38
N LEU A 42 -16.25 3.87 20.65
CA LEU A 42 -16.20 3.99 19.20
C LEU A 42 -15.00 4.85 18.78
N PRO A 43 -14.21 4.41 17.79
CA PRO A 43 -13.05 5.16 17.33
C PRO A 43 -13.48 6.55 16.86
N ARG A 44 -12.69 7.58 17.20
CA ARG A 44 -12.92 8.93 16.67
C ARG A 44 -12.74 8.91 15.15
N ILE A 45 -13.56 9.66 14.43
CA ILE A 45 -13.44 9.85 12.96
C ILE A 45 -12.00 10.23 12.60
N SER A 46 -11.36 11.10 13.37
CA SER A 46 -9.97 11.50 13.15
C SER A 46 -8.95 10.37 13.33
N THR A 47 -9.24 9.34 14.12
CA THR A 47 -8.38 8.15 14.23
C THR A 47 -8.57 7.25 13.01
N CYS A 48 -9.81 7.13 12.52
CA CYS A 48 -10.12 6.40 11.29
C CYS A 48 -9.44 7.03 10.07
N VAL A 49 -9.42 8.36 9.99
CA VAL A 49 -8.72 9.09 8.91
C VAL A 49 -7.22 8.77 8.90
N TRP A 50 -6.53 8.85 10.04
CA TRP A 50 -5.10 8.54 10.08
C TRP A 50 -4.80 7.07 9.79
N ALA A 51 -5.66 6.15 10.23
CA ALA A 51 -5.53 4.73 9.89
C ALA A 51 -5.74 4.48 8.39
N ALA A 52 -6.72 5.15 7.77
CA ALA A 52 -6.95 5.10 6.33
C ALA A 52 -5.75 5.66 5.55
N VAL A 53 -5.19 6.80 5.97
CA VAL A 53 -4.01 7.40 5.35
C VAL A 53 -2.80 6.47 5.43
N MET A 54 -2.54 5.88 6.60
CA MET A 54 -1.41 4.96 6.82
C MET A 54 -1.52 3.68 5.99
N SER A 55 -2.72 3.08 5.98
CA SER A 55 -2.95 1.82 5.25
C SER A 55 -3.01 2.02 3.74
N GLY A 56 -3.61 3.13 3.29
CA GLY A 56 -3.63 3.53 1.89
C GLY A 56 -2.23 3.85 1.35
N SER A 57 -1.39 4.55 2.12
CA SER A 57 -0.01 4.85 1.71
C SER A 57 0.86 3.60 1.65
N ALA A 58 0.68 2.66 2.59
CA ALA A 58 1.37 1.36 2.55
C ALA A 58 0.98 0.53 1.32
N ALA A 59 -0.33 0.42 1.02
CA ALA A 59 -0.81 -0.28 -0.16
C ALA A 59 -0.32 0.37 -1.45
N PHE A 60 -0.40 1.71 -1.55
CA PHE A 60 0.05 2.45 -2.72
C PHE A 60 1.57 2.35 -2.94
N GLY A 61 2.36 2.49 -1.87
CA GLY A 61 3.82 2.37 -1.94
C GLY A 61 4.26 0.97 -2.37
N ALA A 62 3.63 -0.08 -1.83
CA ALA A 62 3.90 -1.46 -2.24
C ALA A 62 3.46 -1.72 -3.70
N TYR A 63 2.31 -1.20 -4.12
CA TYR A 63 1.86 -1.28 -5.51
C TYR A 63 2.83 -0.59 -6.46
N ALA A 64 3.25 0.64 -6.13
CA ALA A 64 4.22 1.39 -6.91
C ALA A 64 5.57 0.66 -7.01
N TRP A 65 6.03 0.08 -5.89
CA TRP A 65 7.24 -0.77 -5.88
C TRP A 65 7.09 -1.98 -6.81
N GLY A 66 5.97 -2.69 -6.74
CA GLY A 66 5.69 -3.85 -7.59
C GLY A 66 5.65 -3.48 -9.08
N VAL A 67 4.96 -2.40 -9.45
CA VAL A 67 4.88 -1.94 -10.84
C VAL A 67 6.25 -1.49 -11.36
N MET A 68 6.99 -0.72 -10.56
CA MET A 68 8.33 -0.25 -10.93
C MET A 68 9.36 -1.39 -10.96
N SER A 69 9.13 -2.48 -10.25
CA SER A 69 10.04 -3.63 -10.25
C SER A 69 10.11 -4.38 -11.57
N GLY A 70 9.18 -4.13 -12.51
CA GLY A 70 9.22 -4.62 -13.89
C GLY A 70 9.56 -3.56 -14.94
N PHE A 71 9.77 -2.30 -14.53
CA PHE A 71 10.09 -1.18 -15.41
C PHE A 71 11.59 -0.86 -15.28
N TYR A 72 12.39 -1.20 -16.28
CA TYR A 72 13.82 -0.88 -16.32
C TYR A 72 14.15 -0.11 -17.60
N PHE A 73 15.02 0.90 -17.48
CA PHE A 73 15.47 1.74 -18.61
C PHE A 73 16.52 1.05 -19.50
N LEU A 74 17.11 -0.06 -19.04
CA LEU A 74 18.02 -0.91 -19.84
C LEU A 74 17.26 -2.15 -20.33
N ASP A 75 17.75 -2.72 -21.43
CA ASP A 75 17.15 -3.87 -22.12
C ASP A 75 16.78 -5.03 -21.16
N PRO A 76 15.64 -5.71 -21.41
CA PRO A 76 15.04 -6.69 -20.49
C PRO A 76 15.94 -7.91 -20.19
N ASP A 77 16.87 -8.25 -21.09
CA ASP A 77 17.90 -9.28 -20.91
C ASP A 77 18.89 -8.92 -19.79
N GLN A 78 19.30 -7.65 -19.71
CA GLN A 78 20.21 -7.14 -18.68
C GLN A 78 19.55 -7.17 -17.29
N MET A 79 18.24 -6.96 -17.23
CA MET A 79 17.48 -7.00 -15.99
C MET A 79 17.37 -8.41 -15.42
N CYS A 80 17.06 -9.40 -16.27
CA CYS A 80 17.00 -10.80 -15.85
C CYS A 80 18.38 -11.30 -15.41
N ALA A 81 19.43 -10.97 -16.17
CA ALA A 81 20.81 -11.25 -15.79
C ALA A 81 21.21 -10.60 -14.44
N ALA A 82 20.89 -9.31 -14.25
CA ALA A 82 21.21 -8.58 -13.01
C ALA A 82 20.49 -9.14 -11.77
N ARG A 83 19.31 -9.77 -11.95
CA ARG A 83 18.57 -10.44 -10.88
C ARG A 83 18.92 -11.92 -10.74
N GLY A 84 19.90 -12.43 -11.51
CA GLY A 84 20.31 -13.83 -11.50
C GLY A 84 19.25 -14.79 -12.04
N ALA A 85 18.26 -14.27 -12.78
CA ALA A 85 17.18 -15.05 -13.38
C ALA A 85 17.52 -15.40 -14.82
N GLN A 86 17.27 -16.66 -15.21
CA GLN A 86 17.26 -17.03 -16.63
C GLN A 86 15.98 -16.47 -17.25
N GLY A 87 16.09 -15.56 -18.21
CA GLY A 87 14.94 -14.95 -18.89
C GLY A 87 15.38 -14.08 -20.06
N ASP A 88 14.67 -14.23 -21.18
CA ASP A 88 14.96 -13.53 -22.44
C ASP A 88 14.05 -12.30 -22.62
N HIS A 89 12.93 -12.26 -21.90
CA HIS A 89 11.97 -11.16 -21.91
C HIS A 89 11.27 -11.03 -20.56
N VAL A 90 10.73 -9.82 -20.29
CA VAL A 90 10.00 -9.51 -19.05
C VAL A 90 8.51 -9.38 -19.34
N VAL A 91 7.70 -10.14 -18.61
CA VAL A 91 6.23 -10.04 -18.64
C VAL A 91 5.77 -9.33 -17.37
N THR A 92 5.21 -8.13 -17.53
CA THR A 92 4.66 -7.34 -16.42
C THR A 92 3.14 -7.40 -16.39
N ARG A 93 2.57 -7.72 -15.22
CA ARG A 93 1.14 -7.55 -14.93
C ARG A 93 0.97 -6.51 -13.84
N ALA A 94 0.44 -5.35 -14.25
CA ALA A 94 0.10 -4.25 -13.33
C ALA A 94 -1.27 -4.45 -12.61
N THR A 95 -2.02 -5.50 -12.97
CA THR A 95 -3.26 -5.91 -12.30
C THR A 95 -2.96 -6.72 -11.04
N LEU A 96 -3.80 -6.64 -10.01
CA LEU A 96 -3.63 -7.45 -8.81
C LEU A 96 -3.88 -8.95 -9.10
N PRO A 97 -3.06 -9.87 -8.58
CA PRO A 97 -1.79 -9.63 -7.86
C PRO A 97 -0.71 -9.08 -8.80
N VAL A 98 0.03 -8.05 -8.34
CA VAL A 98 1.10 -7.44 -9.14
C VAL A 98 2.16 -8.49 -9.37
N SER A 99 2.55 -8.68 -10.63
CA SER A 99 3.61 -9.60 -11.00
C SER A 99 4.52 -8.99 -12.07
N ALA A 100 5.78 -9.36 -12.00
CA ALA A 100 6.77 -9.07 -13.02
C ALA A 100 7.64 -10.32 -13.12
N GLN A 101 7.68 -10.95 -14.29
CA GLN A 101 8.37 -12.23 -14.46
C GLN A 101 9.41 -12.13 -15.56
N CYS A 102 10.61 -12.65 -15.27
CA CYS A 102 11.61 -12.98 -16.28
C CYS A 102 11.25 -14.34 -16.88
N VAL A 103 10.86 -14.37 -18.15
CA VAL A 103 10.39 -15.59 -18.81
C VAL A 103 11.43 -16.06 -19.82
N THR A 104 11.79 -17.33 -19.75
CA THR A 104 12.65 -17.98 -20.75
C THR A 104 11.85 -18.37 -22.00
N THR A 105 12.55 -18.60 -23.12
CA THR A 105 11.92 -19.15 -24.34
C THR A 105 11.18 -20.49 -24.10
N GLY A 106 11.55 -21.24 -23.05
CA GLY A 106 10.86 -22.47 -22.61
C GLY A 106 9.64 -22.25 -21.71
N GLY A 107 9.24 -21.00 -21.43
CA GLY A 107 8.06 -20.66 -20.63
C GLY A 107 8.26 -20.70 -19.12
N VAL A 108 9.47 -20.96 -18.63
CA VAL A 108 9.79 -20.88 -17.19
C VAL A 108 9.92 -19.41 -16.80
N GLY A 109 9.07 -18.97 -15.87
CA GLY A 109 9.03 -17.60 -15.36
C GLY A 109 9.60 -17.50 -13.95
N THR A 110 10.54 -16.57 -13.74
CA THR A 110 11.05 -16.21 -12.41
C THR A 110 10.42 -14.90 -11.95
N GLU A 111 9.75 -14.91 -10.79
CA GLU A 111 9.09 -13.73 -10.22
C GLU A 111 10.11 -12.71 -9.68
N LEU A 112 10.03 -11.48 -10.17
CA LEU A 112 10.88 -10.35 -9.79
C LEU A 112 10.29 -9.55 -8.63
N VAL A 113 8.96 -9.61 -8.46
CA VAL A 113 8.24 -8.93 -7.39
C VAL A 113 8.53 -9.64 -6.07
N PRO A 114 9.02 -8.93 -5.05
CA PRO A 114 9.24 -9.52 -3.74
C PRO A 114 7.95 -10.08 -3.13
N GLY A 115 8.04 -11.23 -2.47
CA GLY A 115 6.87 -11.93 -1.90
C GLY A 115 6.07 -11.13 -0.86
N TRP A 116 6.63 -10.06 -0.29
CA TRP A 116 5.93 -9.19 0.66
C TRP A 116 5.01 -8.16 0.00
N VAL A 117 5.20 -7.85 -1.30
CA VAL A 117 4.48 -6.77 -1.99
C VAL A 117 2.98 -7.03 -2.01
N ASN A 118 2.56 -8.18 -2.53
CA ASN A 118 1.14 -8.52 -2.63
C ASN A 118 0.45 -8.62 -1.25
N PRO A 119 1.03 -9.29 -0.23
CA PRO A 119 0.51 -9.26 1.13
C PRO A 119 0.31 -7.85 1.69
N VAL A 120 1.28 -6.95 1.51
CA VAL A 120 1.16 -5.56 1.99
C VAL A 120 0.05 -4.81 1.27
N ILE A 121 -0.12 -5.01 -0.05
CA ILE A 121 -1.22 -4.39 -0.79
C ILE A 121 -2.58 -4.88 -0.27
N PHE A 122 -2.77 -6.20 -0.14
CA PHE A 122 -4.05 -6.76 0.31
C PHE A 122 -4.39 -6.36 1.76
N ILE A 123 -3.41 -6.43 2.67
CA ILE A 123 -3.60 -6.03 4.07
C ILE A 123 -3.88 -4.53 4.16
N GLY A 124 -3.11 -3.71 3.44
CA GLY A 124 -3.29 -2.27 3.41
C GLY A 124 -4.67 -1.86 2.86
N LEU A 125 -5.12 -2.47 1.76
CA LEU A 125 -6.47 -2.23 1.22
C LEU A 125 -7.56 -2.66 2.21
N THR A 126 -7.39 -3.79 2.89
CA THR A 126 -8.35 -4.27 3.88
C THR A 126 -8.44 -3.32 5.09
N LEU A 127 -7.32 -2.84 5.59
CA LEU A 127 -7.29 -1.87 6.69
C LEU A 127 -7.86 -0.52 6.27
N LEU A 128 -7.61 -0.10 5.03
CA LEU A 128 -8.18 1.12 4.46
C LEU A 128 -9.71 1.03 4.41
N THR A 129 -10.26 -0.05 3.87
CA THR A 129 -11.71 -0.24 3.78
C THR A 129 -12.34 -0.28 5.16
N LEU A 130 -11.77 -1.03 6.11
CA LEU A 130 -12.24 -1.07 7.49
C LEU A 130 -12.22 0.31 8.16
N ALA A 131 -11.14 1.09 7.97
CA ALA A 131 -11.03 2.44 8.52
C ALA A 131 -12.08 3.40 7.93
N VAL A 132 -12.31 3.34 6.62
CA VAL A 132 -13.33 4.16 5.95
C VAL A 132 -14.74 3.79 6.43
N VAL A 133 -15.06 2.49 6.47
CA VAL A 133 -16.36 2.00 6.94
C VAL A 133 -16.60 2.37 8.40
N ALA A 134 -15.61 2.16 9.28
CA ALA A 134 -15.72 2.54 10.68
C ALA A 134 -15.89 4.06 10.86
N GLY A 135 -15.16 4.86 10.08
CA GLY A 135 -15.29 6.32 10.09
C GLY A 135 -16.67 6.80 9.62
N ALA A 136 -17.19 6.21 8.54
CA ALA A 136 -18.52 6.50 8.02
C ALA A 136 -19.61 6.13 9.02
N PHE A 137 -19.53 4.93 9.62
CA PHE A 137 -20.48 4.46 10.62
C PHE A 137 -20.47 5.35 11.86
N ALA A 138 -19.28 5.71 12.38
CA ALA A 138 -19.15 6.64 13.49
C ALA A 138 -19.70 8.05 13.17
N GLY A 139 -19.56 8.51 11.92
CA GLY A 139 -20.12 9.76 11.44
C GLY A 139 -21.65 9.75 11.36
N VAL A 140 -22.22 8.68 10.82
CA VAL A 140 -23.67 8.47 10.73
C VAL A 140 -24.29 8.35 12.12
N TRP A 141 -23.71 7.52 13.00
CA TRP A 141 -24.19 7.36 14.38
C TRP A 141 -24.22 8.68 15.15
N ARG A 142 -23.19 9.52 15.01
CA ARG A 142 -23.15 10.84 15.65
C ARG A 142 -24.22 11.81 15.14
N ARG A 143 -24.64 11.67 13.88
CA ARG A 143 -25.73 12.48 13.32
C ARG A 143 -27.10 11.97 13.77
N LEU A 144 -27.23 10.67 13.97
CA LEU A 144 -28.49 10.00 14.36
C LEU A 144 -28.75 9.99 15.87
N SER A 145 -27.75 10.25 16.71
CA SER A 145 -27.94 10.42 18.16
C SER A 145 -28.08 11.92 18.49
N PRO A 146 -29.30 12.50 18.44
CA PRO A 146 -29.51 13.84 18.95
C PRO A 146 -29.17 13.84 20.45
N ARG A 147 -28.32 14.79 20.84
CA ARG A 147 -28.04 15.07 22.25
C ARG A 147 -29.33 15.58 22.88
N TRP A 148 -29.99 14.74 23.67
CA TRP A 148 -30.99 15.16 24.65
C TRP A 148 -30.28 15.53 25.94
#